data_AF-A0AB39ZHB0-F1
#
_entry.id   AF-A0AB39ZHB0-F1
#
_cell.length_a   1.000
_cell.length_b   1.000
_cell.length_c   1.000
_cell.angle_alpha   90.00
_cell.angle_beta   90.00
_cell.angle_gamma   90.00
#
_symmetry.space_group_name_H-M   'P 1'
#
loop_
_entity.id
_entity.type
_entity.pdbx_description
1 polymer ?
#
loop_
_entity_poly.entity_id
_entity_poly.type
_entity_poly.pdbx_seq_one_letter_code
_entity_poly.pdbx_strand_id
1 'polypeptide(L)'
;MPEHSPAPTPHRAIYGFAFYMLFTVLFLVYVAWALLPLEFGLHSYLPDKYFAVFVPFLVLVFAWFFAFLIYPAINLSMTVNVDAIASVVDPKLVLPKGTEFTSWTQLQKGQENKESETKKLSPVNCNLCMTFHQPVTRAPIAPLRFLDLQEVNTAYYN
;
A
#
# COMPACT_ATOMS: atom_id res chain seq x y z
N MET A 1 21.48 1.94 4.68
CA MET A 1 22.06 1.03 3.67
C MET A 1 21.80 1.63 2.28
N PRO A 2 22.85 2.07 1.55
CA PRO A 2 22.71 2.69 0.22
C PRO A 2 22.32 1.70 -0.88
N GLU A 3 22.41 0.39 -0.60
CA GLU A 3 22.01 -0.74 -1.47
C GLU A 3 20.59 -0.59 -2.07
N HIS A 4 19.65 -0.04 -1.28
CA HIS A 4 18.24 0.14 -1.63
C HIS A 4 17.93 1.49 -2.26
N SER A 5 18.92 2.36 -2.45
CA SER A 5 18.68 3.64 -3.12
C SER A 5 18.27 3.38 -4.58
N PRO A 6 17.18 4.00 -5.08
CA PRO A 6 16.81 3.93 -6.50
C PRO A 6 17.79 4.69 -7.41
N ALA A 7 18.82 5.33 -6.83
CA ALA A 7 19.80 6.11 -7.56
C ALA A 7 20.53 5.28 -8.63
N PRO A 8 20.83 5.88 -9.79
CA PRO A 8 21.57 5.21 -10.87
C PRO A 8 22.99 4.91 -10.39
N THR A 9 23.24 3.64 -10.06
CA THR A 9 24.59 3.16 -9.73
C THR A 9 25.21 2.48 -10.96
N PRO A 10 26.53 2.61 -11.18
CA PRO A 10 27.21 1.99 -12.33
C PRO A 10 26.97 0.46 -12.38
N HIS A 11 26.89 -0.18 -11.22
CA HIS A 11 26.61 -1.60 -11.09
C HIS A 11 25.23 -2.00 -11.66
N ARG A 12 24.19 -1.18 -11.43
CA ARG A 12 22.84 -1.44 -11.98
C ARG A 12 22.79 -1.28 -13.51
N ALA A 13 23.63 -0.41 -14.08
CA ALA A 13 23.70 -0.22 -15.53
C ALA A 13 24.25 -1.46 -16.27
N ILE A 14 25.18 -2.19 -15.65
CA ILE A 14 25.78 -3.40 -16.24
C ILE A 14 24.73 -4.48 -16.47
N TYR A 15 23.84 -4.72 -15.50
CA TYR A 15 22.75 -5.69 -15.65
C TYR A 15 21.78 -5.28 -16.75
N GLY A 16 21.40 -4.01 -16.80
CA GLY A 16 20.53 -3.49 -17.85
C GLY A 16 21.11 -3.70 -19.24
N PHE A 17 22.41 -3.44 -19.41
CA PHE A 17 23.11 -3.67 -20.67
C PHE A 17 23.20 -5.16 -21.04
N ALA A 18 23.51 -6.03 -20.08
CA ALA A 18 23.56 -7.48 -20.29
C ALA A 18 22.18 -8.03 -20.72
N PHE A 19 21.11 -7.61 -20.05
CA PHE A 19 19.75 -7.97 -20.43
C PHE A 19 19.35 -7.40 -21.80
N TYR A 20 19.74 -6.17 -22.12
CA TYR A 20 19.49 -5.58 -23.43
C TYR A 20 20.11 -6.43 -24.55
N MET A 21 21.38 -6.83 -24.40
CA MET A 21 22.04 -7.70 -25.37
C MET A 21 21.35 -9.07 -25.48
N LEU A 22 21.03 -9.68 -24.33
CA LEU A 22 20.35 -10.98 -24.27
C LEU A 22 18.98 -10.93 -24.97
N PHE A 23 18.14 -9.94 -24.66
CA PHE A 23 16.82 -9.80 -25.27
C PHE A 23 16.90 -9.43 -26.75
N THR A 24 17.91 -8.66 -27.17
CA THR A 24 18.12 -8.35 -28.58
C THR A 24 18.44 -9.62 -29.38
N VAL A 25 19.35 -10.47 -28.88
CA VAL A 25 19.67 -11.75 -29.53
C VAL A 25 18.46 -12.69 -29.54
N LEU A 26 17.76 -12.83 -28.41
CA LEU A 26 16.55 -13.65 -28.33
C LEU A 26 15.45 -13.15 -29.29
N PHE A 27 15.28 -11.83 -29.42
CA PHE A 27 14.32 -11.25 -30.34
C PHE A 27 14.64 -11.55 -31.79
N LEU A 28 15.92 -11.44 -32.19
CA LEU A 28 16.34 -11.78 -33.54
C LEU A 28 16.13 -13.27 -33.86
N VAL A 29 16.48 -14.16 -32.93
CA VAL A 29 16.23 -15.60 -33.06
C VAL A 29 14.73 -15.89 -33.16
N TYR A 30 13.92 -15.23 -32.34
CA TYR A 30 12.46 -15.35 -32.36
C TYR A 30 11.85 -14.88 -33.68
N VAL A 31 12.25 -13.72 -34.20
CA VAL A 31 11.75 -13.20 -35.49
C VAL A 31 12.20 -14.10 -36.63
N ALA A 32 13.46 -14.55 -36.62
CA ALA A 32 13.95 -15.50 -37.61
C ALA A 32 13.12 -16.78 -37.60
N TRP A 33 12.86 -17.37 -36.42
CA TRP A 33 12.00 -18.54 -36.29
C TRP A 33 10.56 -18.30 -36.77
N ALA A 34 9.96 -17.16 -36.40
CA ALA A 34 8.57 -16.85 -36.76
C ALA A 34 8.37 -16.64 -38.27
N LEU A 35 9.33 -16.01 -38.95
CA LEU A 35 9.23 -15.64 -40.36
C LEU A 35 9.76 -16.72 -41.32
N LEU A 36 10.61 -17.64 -40.87
CA LEU A 36 11.19 -18.66 -41.75
C LEU A 36 10.09 -19.59 -42.31
N PRO A 37 10.01 -19.81 -43.64
CA PRO A 37 8.98 -20.68 -44.20
C PRO A 37 9.19 -22.14 -43.80
N LEU A 38 8.09 -22.91 -43.79
CA LEU A 38 8.04 -24.29 -43.29
C LEU A 38 8.91 -25.26 -44.09
N GLU A 39 9.26 -24.90 -45.33
CA GLU A 39 10.01 -25.73 -46.26
C GLU A 39 11.47 -25.97 -45.85
N PHE A 40 12.00 -25.18 -44.90
CA PHE A 40 13.35 -25.35 -44.36
C PHE A 40 13.48 -26.50 -43.33
N GLY A 41 12.44 -27.32 -43.14
CA GLY A 41 12.52 -28.58 -42.39
C GLY A 41 12.64 -28.44 -40.86
N LEU A 42 12.70 -27.22 -40.32
CA LEU A 42 12.80 -26.96 -38.87
C LEU A 42 11.50 -27.23 -38.10
N HIS A 43 10.37 -27.40 -38.80
CA HIS A 43 9.04 -27.54 -38.18
C HIS A 43 8.90 -28.81 -37.34
N SER A 44 9.64 -29.89 -37.64
CA SER A 44 9.58 -31.13 -36.86
C SER A 44 10.25 -31.03 -35.49
N TYR A 45 11.08 -30.00 -35.27
CA TYR A 45 11.87 -29.84 -34.04
C TYR A 45 11.48 -28.61 -33.22
N LEU A 46 10.67 -27.70 -33.78
CA LEU A 46 10.21 -26.48 -33.12
C LEU A 46 8.70 -26.51 -32.88
N PRO A 47 8.20 -25.74 -31.89
CA PRO A 47 6.77 -25.62 -31.64
C PRO A 47 6.02 -25.10 -32.88
N ASP A 48 4.73 -25.39 -32.95
CA ASP A 48 3.84 -24.84 -33.98
C ASP A 48 3.94 -23.31 -34.03
N LYS A 49 3.86 -22.74 -35.23
CA LYS A 49 3.95 -21.29 -35.48
C LYS A 49 2.87 -20.49 -34.78
N TYR A 50 1.74 -21.12 -34.42
CA TYR A 50 0.73 -20.50 -33.56
C TYR A 50 1.34 -19.94 -32.26
N PHE A 51 2.36 -20.62 -31.70
CA PHE A 51 3.04 -20.16 -30.49
C PHE A 51 3.77 -18.83 -30.66
N ALA A 52 4.15 -18.45 -31.89
CA ALA A 52 4.72 -17.15 -32.14
C ALA A 52 3.73 -16.03 -31.78
N VAL A 53 2.43 -16.18 -32.04
CA VAL A 53 1.45 -15.15 -31.65
C VAL A 53 0.99 -15.35 -30.20
N PHE A 54 0.85 -16.60 -29.77
CA PHE A 54 0.32 -16.92 -28.45
C PHE A 54 1.25 -16.48 -27.31
N VAL A 55 2.56 -16.68 -27.41
CA VAL A 55 3.54 -16.31 -26.38
C VAL A 55 3.53 -14.80 -26.06
N PRO A 56 3.68 -13.87 -27.03
CA PRO A 56 3.62 -12.45 -26.74
C PRO A 56 2.25 -12.01 -26.23
N PHE A 57 1.16 -12.63 -26.71
CA PHE A 57 -0.17 -12.38 -26.16
C PHE A 57 -0.25 -12.78 -24.67
N LEU A 58 0.29 -13.95 -24.30
CA LEU A 58 0.33 -14.41 -22.90
C LEU A 58 1.14 -13.45 -22.02
N VAL A 59 2.29 -12.95 -22.51
CA VAL A 59 3.09 -11.95 -21.79
C VAL A 59 2.30 -10.66 -21.56
N LEU A 60 1.54 -10.18 -22.56
CA LEU A 60 0.69 -8.99 -22.41
C LEU A 60 -0.45 -9.23 -21.41
N VAL A 61 -1.12 -10.37 -21.47
CA VAL A 61 -2.18 -10.73 -20.51
C VAL A 61 -1.63 -10.82 -19.10
N PHE A 62 -0.46 -11.44 -18.91
CA PHE A 62 0.20 -11.53 -17.62
C PHE A 62 0.61 -10.15 -17.09
N ALA A 63 1.19 -9.30 -17.94
CA ALA A 63 1.55 -7.93 -17.57
C ALA A 63 0.31 -7.10 -17.19
N TRP A 64 -0.79 -7.23 -17.94
CA TRP A 64 -2.07 -6.60 -17.63
C TRP A 64 -2.61 -7.08 -16.28
N PHE A 65 -2.66 -8.39 -16.05
CA PHE A 65 -3.09 -8.98 -14.78
C PHE A 65 -2.24 -8.49 -13.61
N PHE A 66 -0.92 -8.42 -13.80
CA PHE A 66 -0.01 -7.93 -12.77
C PHE A 66 -0.20 -6.45 -12.47
N ALA A 67 -0.32 -5.61 -13.50
CA ALA A 67 -0.45 -4.17 -13.37
C ALA A 67 -1.79 -3.72 -12.76
N PHE A 68 -2.89 -4.38 -13.13
CA PHE A 68 -4.24 -3.95 -12.74
C PHE A 68 -4.83 -4.70 -11.55
N LEU A 69 -4.40 -5.93 -11.29
CA LEU A 69 -4.95 -6.73 -10.20
C LEU A 69 -3.92 -6.95 -9.10
N ILE A 70 -2.78 -7.55 -9.43
CA ILE A 70 -1.78 -7.91 -8.40
C ILE A 70 -1.19 -6.66 -7.74
N TYR A 71 -0.72 -5.71 -8.54
CA TYR A 71 -0.03 -4.53 -8.01
C TYR A 71 -0.94 -3.67 -7.11
N PRO A 72 -2.18 -3.33 -7.51
CA PRO A 72 -3.11 -2.63 -6.63
C PRO A 72 -3.50 -3.46 -5.40
N ALA A 73 -3.70 -4.78 -5.54
CA ALA A 73 -4.05 -5.63 -4.40
C ALA A 73 -2.94 -5.66 -3.34
N ILE A 74 -1.68 -5.80 -3.75
CA ILE A 74 -0.52 -5.76 -2.83
C ILE A 74 -0.40 -4.38 -2.19
N ASN A 75 -0.55 -3.31 -2.98
CA ASN A 75 -0.50 -1.95 -2.43
C ASN A 75 -1.60 -1.74 -1.39
N LEU A 76 -2.83 -2.20 -1.67
CA LEU A 76 -3.95 -2.09 -0.73
C LEU A 76 -3.73 -2.96 0.52
N SER A 77 -3.14 -4.15 0.39
CA SER A 77 -2.84 -5.01 1.55
C SER A 77 -1.74 -4.45 2.44
N MET A 78 -0.86 -3.61 1.92
CA MET A 78 0.17 -2.91 2.69
C MET A 78 -0.34 -1.60 3.32
N THR A 79 -1.49 -1.09 2.88
CA THR A 79 -2.10 0.11 3.47
C THR A 79 -2.82 -0.20 4.77
N VAL A 80 -2.94 0.81 5.64
CA VAL A 80 -3.68 0.69 6.91
C VAL A 80 -5.17 0.44 6.63
N ASN A 81 -5.85 -0.28 7.53
CA ASN A 81 -7.29 -0.54 7.42
C ASN A 81 -8.06 0.77 7.13
N VAL A 82 -9.00 0.71 6.18
CA VAL A 82 -9.80 1.85 5.71
C VAL A 82 -10.53 2.56 6.85
N ASP A 83 -10.95 1.82 7.88
CA ASP A 83 -11.69 2.36 9.03
C ASP A 83 -10.80 3.02 10.09
N ALA A 84 -9.47 2.89 9.99
CA ALA A 84 -8.56 3.48 10.95
C ALA A 84 -8.36 4.98 10.63
N ILE A 85 -8.44 5.84 11.65
CA ILE A 85 -8.24 7.29 11.49
C ILE A 85 -6.87 7.68 10.90
N ALA A 86 -5.87 6.79 11.04
CA ALA A 86 -4.55 6.91 10.43
C ALA A 86 -4.58 6.85 8.89
N SER A 87 -5.69 6.45 8.27
CA SER A 87 -5.88 6.52 6.81
C SER A 87 -6.24 7.93 6.33
N VAL A 88 -6.81 8.78 7.21
CA VAL A 88 -7.30 10.12 6.89
C VAL A 88 -6.37 11.23 7.43
N VAL A 89 -5.70 10.98 8.56
CA VAL A 89 -4.92 12.00 9.28
C VAL A 89 -3.42 11.80 9.06
N ASP A 90 -2.71 12.90 8.73
CA ASP A 90 -1.25 12.90 8.62
C ASP A 90 -0.62 12.48 9.98
N PRO A 91 0.29 11.48 10.00
CA PRO A 91 1.03 11.08 11.20
C PRO A 91 1.65 12.25 11.96
N LYS A 92 2.07 13.32 11.28
CA LYS A 92 2.61 14.53 11.92
C LYS A 92 1.62 15.28 12.80
N LEU A 93 0.32 15.15 12.52
CA LEU A 93 -0.75 15.74 13.33
C LEU A 93 -1.11 14.86 14.54
N VAL A 94 -0.86 13.55 14.46
CA VAL A 94 -1.19 12.60 15.52
C VAL A 94 -0.05 12.47 16.55
N LEU A 95 1.20 12.63 16.10
CA LEU A 95 2.38 12.51 16.94
C LEU A 95 2.62 13.79 17.76
N PRO A 96 3.07 13.66 19.04
CA PRO A 96 3.44 14.82 19.85
C PRO A 96 4.65 15.56 19.25
N LYS A 97 4.70 16.87 19.43
CA LYS A 97 5.74 17.75 18.88
C LYS A 97 7.15 17.23 19.19
N GLY A 98 7.99 17.19 18.15
CA GLY A 98 9.38 16.77 18.26
C GLY A 98 9.62 15.26 18.14
N THR A 99 8.58 14.45 17.92
CA THR A 99 8.73 13.02 17.64
C THR A 99 8.65 12.74 16.13
N GLU A 100 9.65 12.05 15.60
CA GLU A 100 9.65 11.59 14.22
C GLU A 100 8.85 10.30 14.07
N PHE A 101 8.17 10.14 12.94
CA PHE A 101 7.46 8.91 12.62
C PHE A 101 8.46 7.79 12.36
N THR A 102 8.51 6.78 13.23
CA THR A 102 9.39 5.63 13.03
C THR A 102 8.63 4.37 12.59
N SER A 103 7.40 4.18 13.06
CA SER A 103 6.59 3.01 12.69
C SER A 103 5.09 3.19 12.94
N TRP A 104 4.27 2.51 12.13
CA TRP A 104 2.81 2.49 12.27
C TRP A 104 2.32 1.95 13.63
N THR A 105 3.14 1.15 14.32
CA THR A 105 2.84 0.61 15.66
C THR A 105 2.78 1.70 16.75
N GLN A 106 3.46 2.84 16.56
CA GLN A 106 3.41 3.97 17.52
C GLN A 106 2.02 4.61 17.56
N LEU A 107 1.35 4.68 16.41
CA LEU A 107 0.00 5.25 16.29
C LEU A 107 -1.05 4.35 16.95
N GLN A 108 -0.92 3.02 16.80
CA GLN A 108 -1.84 2.05 17.40
C GLN A 108 -1.83 2.12 18.94
N LYS A 109 -0.65 2.24 19.55
CA LYS A 109 -0.49 2.29 21.02
C LYS A 109 -1.05 3.58 21.65
N GLY A 110 -1.03 4.68 20.91
CA GLY A 110 -1.62 5.96 21.34
C GLY A 110 -3.15 5.94 21.37
N GLN A 111 -3.79 5.14 20.51
CA GLN A 111 -5.24 4.98 20.47
C GLN A 111 -5.76 4.16 21.67
N GLU A 112 -5.09 3.04 22.00
CA GLU A 112 -5.45 2.19 23.16
C GLU A 112 -5.42 2.98 24.49
N ASN A 113 -4.41 3.85 24.67
CA ASN A 113 -4.30 4.68 25.87
C ASN A 113 -5.44 5.73 25.97
N LYS A 114 -5.89 6.32 24.85
CA LYS A 114 -7.00 7.30 24.85
C LYS A 114 -8.37 6.65 25.08
N GLU A 115 -8.55 5.41 24.61
CA GLU A 115 -9.79 4.66 24.84
C GLU A 115 -9.91 4.23 26.31
N SER A 116 -8.78 3.91 26.96
CA SER A 116 -8.74 3.57 28.39
C SER A 116 -9.06 4.75 29.33
N GLU A 117 -8.72 5.98 28.94
CA GLU A 117 -9.06 7.18 29.73
C GLU A 117 -10.52 7.64 29.57
N THR A 118 -11.24 7.15 28.55
CA THR A 118 -12.62 7.55 28.31
C THR A 118 -13.59 6.76 29.21
N LYS A 119 -13.81 7.33 30.40
CA LYS A 119 -15.01 7.24 31.26
C LYS A 119 -15.20 5.99 32.13
N LYS A 120 -14.70 6.08 33.38
CA LYS A 120 -15.52 5.73 34.55
C LYS A 120 -16.16 7.03 35.07
N LEU A 121 -17.40 7.32 34.66
CA LEU A 121 -18.18 8.38 35.28
C LEU A 121 -18.69 7.91 36.65
N SER A 122 -18.41 8.69 37.69
CA SER A 122 -18.96 8.48 39.03
C SER A 122 -20.49 8.67 39.05
N PRO A 123 -21.24 7.91 39.86
CA PRO A 123 -22.69 8.04 39.96
C PRO A 123 -23.09 9.44 40.42
N VAL A 124 -24.13 10.00 39.79
CA VAL A 124 -24.66 11.32 40.12
C VAL A 124 -25.84 11.15 41.08
N ASN A 125 -25.83 11.88 42.21
CA ASN A 125 -26.95 11.93 43.14
C ASN A 125 -28.02 12.89 42.61
N CYS A 126 -29.23 12.40 42.41
CA CYS A 126 -30.33 13.20 41.87
C CYS A 126 -31.24 13.72 42.99
N ASN A 127 -31.28 15.03 43.17
CA ASN A 127 -32.15 15.70 44.17
C ASN A 127 -33.65 15.57 43.89
N LEU A 128 -34.05 15.14 42.69
CA LEU A 128 -35.47 15.05 42.32
C LEU A 128 -36.12 13.73 42.74
N CYS A 129 -35.33 12.65 42.79
CA CYS A 129 -35.79 11.31 43.11
C CYS A 129 -35.06 10.67 44.30
N MET A 130 -34.12 11.40 44.92
CA MET A 130 -33.34 10.95 46.09
C MET A 130 -32.63 9.60 45.88
N THR A 131 -32.26 9.28 44.64
CA THR A 131 -31.60 8.03 44.26
C THR A 131 -30.36 8.28 43.39
N PHE A 132 -29.47 7.30 43.34
CA PHE A 132 -28.26 7.35 42.51
C PHE A 132 -28.59 6.95 41.07
N HIS A 133 -28.25 7.82 40.13
CA HIS A 133 -28.38 7.53 38.70
C HIS A 133 -27.01 7.29 38.08
N GLN A 134 -26.88 6.18 37.36
CA GLN A 134 -25.77 5.96 36.46
C GLN A 134 -26.18 6.45 35.07
N PRO A 135 -25.46 7.43 34.48
CA PRO A 135 -25.77 7.89 33.14
C PRO A 135 -25.51 6.76 32.14
N VAL A 136 -26.58 6.29 31.47
CA VAL A 136 -26.46 5.35 30.36
C VAL A 136 -25.97 6.13 29.14
N THR A 137 -24.65 6.30 29.03
CA THR A 137 -24.07 6.85 27.82
C THR A 137 -23.97 5.74 26.79
N ARG A 138 -24.86 5.75 25.78
CA ARG A 138 -24.57 5.04 24.53
C ARG A 138 -23.26 5.61 23.99
N ALA A 139 -22.37 4.75 23.47
CA ALA A 139 -21.18 5.24 22.79
C ALA A 139 -21.64 6.28 21.75
N PRO A 140 -21.14 7.53 21.79
CA PRO A 140 -21.46 8.47 20.74
C PRO A 140 -21.02 7.82 19.43
N ILE A 141 -21.93 7.72 18.46
CA ILE A 141 -21.54 7.50 17.07
C ILE A 141 -20.49 8.56 16.82
N ALA A 142 -19.23 8.17 16.59
CA ALA A 142 -18.16 9.12 16.37
C ALA A 142 -18.65 10.06 15.26
N PRO A 143 -19.04 11.32 15.55
CA PRO A 143 -19.11 12.26 14.46
C PRO A 143 -17.70 12.23 13.89
N LEU A 144 -17.57 12.15 12.56
CA LEU A 144 -16.32 12.53 11.88
C LEU A 144 -15.83 13.75 12.64
N ARG A 145 -14.80 13.57 13.48
CA ARG A 145 -14.42 14.57 14.47
C ARG A 145 -13.97 15.73 13.60
N PHE A 146 -14.83 16.74 13.45
CA PHE A 146 -14.49 17.95 12.74
C PHE A 146 -13.23 18.41 13.46
N LEU A 147 -12.12 18.30 12.75
CA LEU A 147 -10.80 18.56 13.30
C LEU A 147 -10.85 20.05 13.66
N ASP A 148 -11.03 20.33 14.94
CA ASP A 148 -11.25 21.69 15.39
C ASP A 148 -9.98 22.47 15.08
N LEU A 149 -10.08 23.47 14.20
CA LEU A 149 -8.95 24.29 13.77
C LEU A 149 -8.26 24.93 14.98
N GLN A 150 -8.99 25.14 16.08
CA GLN A 150 -8.43 25.62 17.33
C GLN A 150 -7.50 24.58 17.98
N GLU A 151 -7.84 23.29 17.91
CA GLU A 151 -7.03 22.17 18.40
C GLU A 151 -5.78 21.97 17.51
N VAL A 152 -5.91 22.21 16.20
CA VAL A 152 -4.76 22.22 15.27
C VAL A 152 -3.83 23.41 15.55
N ASN A 153 -4.38 24.61 15.78
CA ASN A 153 -3.58 25.80 16.06
C ASN A 153 -2.85 25.69 17.39
N THR A 154 -3.49 25.21 18.45
CA THR A 154 -2.80 25.00 19.74
C THR A 154 -1.70 23.96 19.58
N ALA A 155 -1.95 22.87 18.86
CA ALA A 155 -0.95 21.86 18.56
C ALA A 155 0.17 22.33 17.60
N TYR A 156 0.06 23.48 16.91
CA TYR A 156 1.13 24.00 16.05
C TYR A 156 1.92 25.11 16.74
N TYR A 157 1.26 25.97 17.52
CA TYR A 157 1.87 27.18 18.09
C TYR A 157 2.27 27.10 19.58
N ASN A 158 1.74 26.14 20.35
CA ASN A 158 2.15 25.90 21.76
C ASN A 158 2.94 24.61 21.90
#